data_AF-A0A3D5P0S7-F1
#
_entry.id   AF-A0A3D5P0S7-F1
#
_cell.length_a   1.000
_cell.length_b   1.000
_cell.length_c   1.000
_cell.angle_alpha   90.00
_cell.angle_beta   90.00
_cell.angle_gamma   90.00
#
_symmetry.space_group_name_H-M   'P 1'
#
loop_
_entity.id
_entity.type
_entity.pdbx_description
1 polymer ?
#
loop_
_entity_poly.entity_id
_entity_poly.type
_entity_poly.pdbx_seq_one_letter_code
_entity_poly.pdbx_strand_id
1 'polypeptide(L)'
;EEVEQIAIYIGERLDLNTSQLKELRIAALLHEIGMIGLPDDIIKLKPDEMSPEQEKIFLQHTVVGESLLNSFKGFEGAARTIRHIHENLDGS
;
A
#
# COMPACT_ATOMS: atom_id res chain seq x y z
N GLU A 1 2.47 -4.16 11.43
CA GLU A 1 3.63 -4.99 11.83
C GLU A 1 3.54 -6.39 11.24
N GLU A 2 2.38 -7.06 11.30
CA GLU A 2 2.18 -8.39 10.69
C GLU A 2 2.38 -8.43 9.16
N VAL A 3 1.90 -7.42 8.42
CA VAL A 3 2.01 -7.36 6.95
C VAL A 3 3.46 -7.37 6.48
N GLU A 4 4.37 -6.66 7.15
CA GLU A 4 5.79 -6.59 6.77
C GLU A 4 6.47 -7.95 6.92
N GLN A 5 6.23 -8.64 8.04
CA GLN A 5 6.83 -9.95 8.30
C GLN A 5 6.37 -10.98 7.26
N ILE A 6 5.08 -10.99 6.94
CA ILE A 6 4.50 -11.89 5.94
C ILE A 6 5.05 -11.56 4.54
N ALA A 7 5.07 -10.27 4.17
CA ALA A 7 5.56 -9.84 2.86
C ALA A 7 7.02 -10.23 2.65
N ILE A 8 7.87 -10.03 3.65
CA ILE A 8 9.29 -10.41 3.57
C ILE A 8 9.47 -11.92 3.51
N TYR A 9 8.75 -12.68 4.34
CA TYR A 9 8.78 -14.14 4.31
C TYR A 9 8.40 -14.72 2.93
N ILE A 10 7.40 -14.12 2.28
CA ILE A 10 6.98 -14.50 0.92
C ILE A 10 8.03 -14.05 -0.09
N GLY A 11 8.52 -12.82 0.00
CA GLY A 11 9.53 -12.26 -0.90
C GLY A 11 10.83 -13.08 -0.92
N GLU A 12 11.28 -13.56 0.24
CA GLU A 12 12.44 -14.45 0.35
C GLU A 12 12.21 -15.79 -0.36
N ARG A 13 11.00 -16.36 -0.31
CA ARG A 13 10.63 -17.60 -1.02
C ARG A 13 10.47 -17.43 -2.53
N LEU A 14 10.31 -16.19 -2.97
CA LEU A 14 10.28 -15.82 -4.39
C LEU A 14 11.68 -15.41 -4.89
N ASP A 15 12.72 -15.63 -4.10
CA ASP A 15 14.11 -15.29 -4.43
C ASP A 15 14.31 -13.81 -4.80
N LEU A 16 13.53 -12.91 -4.19
CA LEU A 16 13.74 -11.47 -4.35
C LEU A 16 15.13 -11.07 -3.84
N ASN A 17 15.82 -10.23 -4.60
CA ASN A 17 17.14 -9.76 -4.21
C ASN A 17 17.06 -8.74 -3.05
N THR A 18 18.22 -8.41 -2.47
CA THR A 18 18.31 -7.48 -1.32
C THR A 18 17.67 -6.11 -1.57
N SER A 19 17.77 -5.58 -2.80
CA SER A 19 17.13 -4.29 -3.14
C SER A 19 15.62 -4.41 -3.16
N GLN A 20 15.09 -5.47 -3.79
CA GLN A 20 13.66 -5.73 -3.86
C GLN A 20 13.06 -6.00 -2.47
N LEU A 21 13.73 -6.78 -1.62
CA LEU A 21 13.29 -7.01 -0.25
C LEU A 21 13.29 -5.72 0.58
N LYS A 22 14.27 -4.83 0.35
CA LYS A 22 14.29 -3.52 1.02
C LYS A 22 13.12 -2.65 0.58
N GLU A 23 12.82 -2.58 -0.72
CA GLU A 23 11.67 -1.85 -1.26
C GLU A 23 10.35 -2.42 -0.73
N LEU A 24 10.21 -3.75 -0.73
CA LEU A 24 9.04 -4.47 -0.21
C LEU A 24 8.82 -4.20 1.28
N ARG A 25 9.90 -4.21 2.08
CA ARG A 25 9.84 -3.87 3.51
C ARG A 25 9.30 -2.47 3.72
N ILE A 26 9.83 -1.49 2.97
CA ILE A 26 9.39 -0.09 3.07
C ILE A 26 7.91 0.03 2.66
N ALA A 27 7.52 -0.59 1.54
CA ALA A 27 6.14 -0.59 1.09
C ALA A 27 5.20 -1.20 2.13
N ALA A 28 5.54 -2.34 2.70
CA ALA A 28 4.72 -3.01 3.71
C ALA A 28 4.60 -2.22 5.02
N LEU A 29 5.67 -1.53 5.44
CA LEU A 29 5.61 -0.67 6.63
C LEU A 29 4.76 0.59 6.42
N LEU A 30 4.74 1.13 5.20
CA LEU A 30 4.12 2.41 4.89
C LEU A 30 2.86 2.29 4.05
N HIS A 31 2.33 1.09 3.81
CA HIS A 31 1.25 0.88 2.84
C HIS A 31 -0.01 1.70 3.09
N GLU A 32 -0.29 2.05 4.35
CA GLU A 32 -1.46 2.84 4.73
C GLU A 32 -1.14 4.33 4.95
N ILE A 33 0.09 4.80 4.65
CA ILE A 33 0.50 6.20 4.91
C ILE A 33 -0.41 7.22 4.24
N GLY A 34 -0.99 6.86 3.09
CA GLY A 34 -1.90 7.72 2.34
C GLY A 34 -3.28 7.91 2.99
N MET A 35 -3.62 7.13 4.03
CA MET A 35 -4.88 7.32 4.77
C MET A 35 -4.94 8.69 5.45
N ILE A 36 -3.80 9.35 5.67
CA ILE A 36 -3.75 10.74 6.16
C ILE A 36 -4.55 11.73 5.30
N GLY A 37 -4.76 11.41 4.01
CA GLY A 37 -5.54 12.22 3.09
C GLY A 37 -7.04 11.90 3.09
N LEU A 38 -7.51 10.93 3.88
CA LEU A 38 -8.89 10.49 3.89
C LEU A 38 -9.70 11.17 5.01
N PRO A 39 -11.03 11.34 4.82
CA PRO A 39 -11.93 11.75 5.89
C PRO A 39 -12.00 10.74 7.05
N ASP A 40 -12.11 11.22 8.28
CA ASP A 40 -12.17 10.39 9.51
C ASP A 40 -13.31 9.37 9.51
N ASP A 41 -14.45 9.71 8.92
CA ASP A 41 -15.61 8.83 8.80
C ASP A 41 -15.36 7.69 7.82
N ILE A 42 -14.54 7.90 6.77
CA ILE A 42 -14.14 6.84 5.84
C ILE A 42 -13.14 5.88 6.50
N ILE A 43 -12.14 6.40 7.22
CA ILE A 43 -11.09 5.58 7.87
C ILE A 43 -11.66 4.59 8.89
N LYS A 44 -12.79 4.93 9.52
CA LYS A 44 -13.41 4.11 10.58
C LYS A 44 -14.31 3.00 10.05
N LEU A 45 -14.67 3.02 8.76
CA LEU A 45 -15.51 2.00 8.17
C LEU A 45 -14.70 0.73 7.93
N LYS A 46 -15.33 -0.41 8.16
CA LYS A 46 -14.81 -1.68 7.65
C LYS A 46 -15.15 -1.82 6.16
N PRO A 47 -14.38 -2.62 5.39
CA PRO A 47 -14.65 -2.81 3.97
C PRO A 47 -16.08 -3.28 3.65
N ASP A 48 -16.67 -4.13 4.49
CA ASP A 48 -18.04 -4.64 4.34
C ASP A 48 -19.14 -3.63 4.71
N GLU A 49 -18.77 -2.50 5.31
CA GLU A 49 -19.66 -1.41 5.69
C GLU A 49 -19.66 -0.26 4.67
N MET A 50 -18.70 -0.25 3.74
CA MET A 50 -18.53 0.83 2.76
C MET A 50 -19.52 0.71 1.60
N SER A 51 -20.14 1.83 1.23
CA SER A 51 -20.81 1.97 -0.06
C SER A 51 -19.79 1.99 -1.21
N PRO A 52 -20.20 1.72 -2.46
CA PRO A 52 -19.31 1.82 -3.62
C PRO A 52 -18.66 3.20 -3.78
N GLU A 53 -19.33 4.27 -3.38
CA GLU A 53 -18.78 5.64 -3.38
C GLU A 53 -17.74 5.84 -2.29
N GLN A 54 -17.98 5.29 -1.09
CA GLN A 54 -17.04 5.35 0.03
C GLN A 54 -15.79 4.51 -0.26
N GLU A 55 -15.94 3.35 -0.88
CA GLU A 55 -14.83 2.52 -1.33
C GLU A 55 -13.94 3.27 -2.33
N LYS A 56 -14.54 3.95 -3.31
CA LYS A 56 -13.78 4.78 -4.27
C LYS A 56 -12.97 5.89 -3.59
N ILE A 57 -13.52 6.49 -2.53
CA ILE A 57 -12.82 7.49 -1.72
C ILE A 57 -11.70 6.82 -0.93
N PHE A 58 -11.99 5.69 -0.27
CA PHE A 58 -11.03 4.93 0.49
C PHE A 58 -9.82 4.55 -0.38
N LEU A 59 -10.03 4.00 -1.57
CA LEU A 59 -8.96 3.60 -2.49
C LEU A 59 -8.02 4.74 -2.93
N GLN A 60 -8.42 6.01 -2.75
CA GLN A 60 -7.53 7.16 -3.01
C GLN A 60 -6.29 7.18 -2.11
N HIS A 61 -6.30 6.49 -0.95
CA HIS A 61 -5.10 6.42 -0.11
C HIS A 61 -3.89 5.83 -0.85
N THR A 62 -4.10 4.96 -1.84
CA THR A 62 -3.00 4.40 -2.65
C THR A 62 -2.28 5.47 -3.47
N VAL A 63 -3.05 6.39 -4.07
CA VAL A 63 -2.55 7.52 -4.85
C VAL A 63 -1.85 8.53 -3.95
N VAL A 64 -2.48 8.86 -2.81
CA VAL A 64 -1.90 9.78 -1.82
C VAL A 64 -0.58 9.21 -1.27
N GLY A 65 -0.55 7.92 -0.93
CA GLY A 65 0.64 7.23 -0.44
C GLY A 65 1.78 7.22 -1.45
N GLU A 66 1.50 6.92 -2.73
CA GLU A 66 2.47 7.01 -3.81
C GLU A 66 3.04 8.43 -3.94
N SER A 67 2.18 9.45 -3.98
CA SER A 67 2.60 10.85 -4.12
C SER A 67 3.48 11.30 -2.96
N LEU A 68 3.14 10.89 -1.74
CA LEU A 68 3.93 11.21 -0.54
C LEU A 68 5.32 10.58 -0.62
N LEU A 69 5.41 9.28 -0.94
CA LEU A 69 6.69 8.58 -1.00
C LEU A 69 7.57 9.06 -2.16
N ASN A 70 6.99 9.41 -3.31
CA ASN A 70 7.75 9.97 -4.44
C ASN A 70 8.39 11.34 -4.14
N SER A 71 8.04 11.98 -3.03
CA SER A 71 8.71 13.20 -2.57
C SER A 71 10.08 12.91 -1.91
N PHE A 72 10.40 11.64 -1.65
CA PHE A 72 11.65 11.20 -1.01
C PHE A 72 12.47 10.32 -1.96
N LYS A 73 13.71 10.74 -2.24
CA LYS A 73 14.62 9.98 -3.11
C LYS A 73 14.89 8.59 -2.54
N GLY A 74 14.80 7.56 -3.39
CA GLY A 74 15.05 6.17 -3.02
C GLY A 74 13.82 5.40 -2.51
N PHE A 75 12.64 6.02 -2.56
CA PHE A 75 11.36 5.39 -2.19
C PHE A 75 10.48 5.05 -3.40
N GLU A 76 10.97 5.28 -4.62
CA GLU A 76 10.18 5.16 -5.86
C GLU A 76 9.62 3.75 -6.07
N GLY A 77 10.39 2.71 -5.72
CA GLY A 77 9.94 1.30 -5.78
C GLY A 77 8.84 0.99 -4.77
N ALA A 78 8.96 1.53 -3.54
CA ALA A 78 7.93 1.38 -2.51
C ALA A 78 6.67 2.17 -2.88
N ALA A 79 6.81 3.39 -3.40
CA ALA A 79 5.71 4.23 -3.86
C ALA A 79 4.87 3.51 -4.93
N ARG A 80 5.54 2.91 -5.92
CA ARG A 80 4.88 2.10 -6.95
C ARG A 80 4.14 0.89 -6.36
N THR A 81 4.73 0.23 -5.37
CA THR A 81 4.08 -0.93 -4.72
C THR A 81 2.80 -0.51 -3.99
N ILE A 82 2.85 0.60 -3.22
CA ILE A 82 1.68 1.12 -2.50
C ILE A 82 0.56 1.53 -3.44
N ARG A 83 0.89 2.10 -4.61
CA ARG A 83 -0.09 2.51 -5.63
C ARG A 83 -1.01 1.36 -6.05
N HIS A 84 -0.51 0.12 -5.99
CA HIS A 84 -1.16 -1.08 -6.52
C HIS A 84 -1.58 -2.09 -5.46
N ILE A 85 -1.60 -1.74 -4.17
CA ILE A 85 -1.81 -2.73 -3.11
C ILE A 85 -3.22 -3.36 -3.10
N HIS A 86 -4.21 -2.72 -3.73
CA HIS A 86 -5.57 -3.23 -3.87
C HIS A 86 -5.85 -3.82 -5.26
N GLU A 87 -4.84 -3.96 -6.11
CA GLU A 87 -5.00 -4.51 -7.46
C GLU A 87 -4.99 -6.05 -7.42
N ASN A 88 -5.86 -6.66 -8.23
CA ASN A 88 -5.86 -8.10 -8.47
C ASN A 88 -5.15 -8.43 -9.79
N LEU A 89 -4.54 -9.62 -9.86
CA LEU A 89 -3.80 -10.06 -11.05
C LEU A 89 -4.68 -10.28 -12.29
N ASP A 90 -5.97 -10.53 -12.10
CA ASP A 90 -6.96 -10.66 -13.18
C ASP A 90 -7.58 -9.32 -13.60
N GLY A 91 -7.22 -8.23 -12.92
CA GLY A 91 -7.68 -6.87 -13.20
C GLY A 91 -9.09 -6.57 -12.71
N SER A 92 -9.66 -7.39 -11.82
CA SER A 92 -10.92 -7.07 -11.13
C SER A 92 -10.74 -6.07 -10.00
#